data_AF-A0A2A2ASE3-F1
#
_entry.id   AF-A0A2A2ASE3-F1
#
_cell.length_a   1.000
_cell.length_b   1.000
_cell.length_c   1.000
_cell.angle_alpha   90.00
_cell.angle_beta   90.00
_cell.angle_gamma   90.00
#
_symmetry.space_group_name_H-M   'P 1'
#
loop_
_entity.id
_entity.type
_entity.pdbx_description
1 polymer ?
#
loop_
_entity_poly.entity_id
_entity_poly.type
_entity_poly.pdbx_seq_one_letter_code
_entity_poly.pdbx_strand_id
1 'polypeptide(L)'
;MTWQKVCRNYPTKMPFTGLSERHYPNVGPFIGRQLIQRLVTSHPSPQYVARVAAAFANNGRGVRGDMKAVLKAIWLDPEVMAVTQGQALPNDFGKLREPMLRIAQWGATFKARKKAGSTSRLSYPLPLFMQEIGQHPLNSPSVFNFFRPGYVPPQTAMATRGMTAPEFQILDEYTVASYINVVSELVRDFRQVVGDYSREMPMADEPSRLVAHLNLMLTGGQLSQRNFDRIVRAAEAIAVKDEASRKNRVRTAIFMVMCSPEYIVQK
;
A
#
# COMPACT_ATOMS: atom_id res chain seq x y z
N MET A 1 25.34 54.57 18.54
CA MET A 1 25.81 54.95 17.19
C MET A 1 26.34 53.70 16.50
N THR A 2 25.45 52.80 16.08
CA THR A 2 24.92 52.62 14.71
C THR A 2 25.94 52.00 13.74
N TRP A 3 25.83 50.68 13.62
CA TRP A 3 26.41 49.74 12.63
C TRP A 3 25.99 50.02 11.16
N GLN A 4 25.67 51.27 10.81
CA GLN A 4 24.98 51.63 9.56
C GLN A 4 25.89 51.92 8.37
N LYS A 5 27.22 51.73 8.45
CA LYS A 5 28.13 52.18 7.39
C LYS A 5 28.80 51.11 6.52
N VAL A 6 28.55 49.81 6.74
CA VAL A 6 29.23 48.75 5.94
C VAL A 6 28.34 48.13 4.84
N CYS A 7 27.03 48.38 4.81
CA CYS A 7 26.12 47.74 3.84
C CYS A 7 25.70 48.66 2.67
N ARG A 8 26.59 49.51 2.13
CA ARG A 8 26.22 50.48 1.06
C ARG A 8 26.53 50.05 -0.38
N ASN A 9 27.21 48.93 -0.61
CA ASN A 9 27.70 48.55 -1.94
C ASN A 9 27.22 47.20 -2.49
N TYR A 10 26.11 46.65 -1.99
CA TYR A 10 25.46 45.51 -2.67
C TYR A 10 24.16 45.97 -3.34
N PRO A 11 23.96 45.73 -4.65
CA PRO A 11 22.71 46.05 -5.31
C PRO A 11 21.57 45.25 -4.67
N THR A 12 20.66 45.97 -4.01
CA THR A 12 19.57 45.42 -3.17
C THR A 12 18.36 44.91 -3.95
N LYS A 13 18.48 44.66 -5.25
CA LYS A 13 17.43 44.02 -6.05
C LYS A 13 18.06 43.19 -7.16
N MET A 14 18.40 41.92 -6.87
CA MET A 14 18.20 40.92 -7.91
C MET A 14 16.69 40.70 -8.00
N PRO A 15 16.05 40.98 -9.13
CA PRO A 15 14.66 40.60 -9.29
C PRO A 15 14.64 39.06 -9.28
N PHE A 16 14.03 38.48 -8.25
CA PHE A 16 13.64 37.06 -8.20
C PHE A 16 12.51 36.77 -9.21
N THR A 17 12.55 37.37 -10.40
CA THR A 17 11.56 37.20 -11.48
C THR A 17 11.98 36.13 -12.49
N GLY A 18 12.78 35.14 -12.06
CA GLY A 18 13.32 34.08 -12.92
C GLY A 18 13.05 32.64 -12.44
N LEU A 19 12.23 32.46 -11.41
CA LEU A 19 11.89 31.13 -10.87
C LEU A 19 10.39 30.79 -10.95
N SER A 20 9.52 31.73 -11.36
CA SER A 20 8.07 31.51 -11.32
C SER A 20 7.53 30.56 -12.39
N GLU A 21 8.24 30.28 -13.49
CA GLU A 21 7.75 29.33 -14.52
C GLU A 21 8.88 28.59 -15.27
N ARG A 22 9.75 27.87 -14.56
CA ARG A 22 10.62 26.90 -15.27
C ARG A 22 9.83 25.66 -15.67
N HIS A 23 9.35 25.67 -16.91
CA HIS A 23 8.68 24.56 -17.54
C HIS A 23 9.70 23.47 -17.93
N TYR A 24 10.01 22.57 -17.00
CA TYR A 24 10.84 21.40 -17.32
C TYR A 24 9.96 20.28 -17.91
N PRO A 25 10.20 19.84 -19.16
CA PRO A 25 9.39 18.81 -19.83
C PRO A 25 9.34 17.49 -19.06
N ASN A 26 10.40 17.17 -18.32
CA ASN A 26 10.56 15.89 -17.62
C ASN A 26 9.76 15.78 -16.32
N VAL A 27 9.24 16.90 -15.77
CA VAL A 27 8.57 16.89 -14.47
C VAL A 27 7.25 16.12 -14.52
N GLY A 28 6.44 16.32 -15.56
CA GLY A 28 5.16 15.63 -15.73
C GLY A 28 5.30 14.11 -15.80
N PRO A 29 6.13 13.58 -16.71
CA PRO A 29 6.40 12.14 -16.79
C PRO A 29 7.01 11.56 -15.51
N PHE A 30 7.95 12.29 -14.88
CA PHE A 30 8.58 11.83 -13.63
C PHE A 30 7.56 11.68 -12.52
N ILE A 31 6.80 12.74 -12.21
CA ILE A 31 5.78 12.72 -11.15
C ILE A 31 4.66 11.73 -11.50
N GLY A 32 4.22 11.72 -12.76
CA GLY A 32 3.19 10.79 -13.24
C GLY A 32 3.57 9.34 -12.99
N ARG A 33 4.78 8.93 -13.38
CA ARG A 33 5.27 7.57 -13.12
C ARG A 33 5.28 7.24 -11.62
N GLN A 34 5.80 8.13 -10.78
CA GLN A 34 5.84 7.90 -9.32
C GLN A 34 4.45 7.72 -8.72
N LEU A 35 3.50 8.58 -9.09
CA LEU A 35 2.14 8.51 -8.57
C LEU A 35 1.43 7.23 -9.02
N ILE A 36 1.60 6.83 -10.30
CA ILE A 36 1.02 5.57 -10.78
C ILE A 36 1.61 4.37 -10.02
N GLN A 37 2.92 4.33 -9.81
CA GLN A 37 3.57 3.27 -9.02
C GLN A 37 3.07 3.20 -7.58
N ARG A 38 2.84 4.35 -6.96
CA ARG A 38 2.33 4.41 -5.58
C ARG A 38 0.86 4.06 -5.46
N LEU A 39 0.05 4.36 -6.46
CA LEU A 39 -1.40 4.24 -6.37
C LEU A 39 -1.98 2.99 -7.06
N VAL A 40 -1.35 2.49 -8.12
CA VAL A 40 -1.98 1.52 -9.04
C VAL A 40 -1.08 0.32 -9.34
N THR A 41 0.02 0.50 -10.08
CA THR A 41 0.80 -0.61 -10.65
C THR A 41 2.29 -0.31 -10.64
N SER A 42 3.13 -1.29 -10.32
CA SER A 42 4.58 -1.11 -10.22
C SER A 42 5.26 -0.85 -11.56
N HIS A 43 4.63 -1.29 -12.66
CA HIS A 43 5.16 -1.18 -14.02
C HIS A 43 4.13 -0.56 -14.99
N PRO A 44 3.92 0.78 -14.93
CA PRO A 44 3.02 1.43 -15.87
C PRO A 44 3.60 1.48 -17.29
N SER A 45 2.73 1.36 -18.28
CA SER A 45 3.12 1.52 -19.68
C SER A 45 3.63 2.96 -19.96
N PRO A 46 4.47 3.16 -20.98
CA PRO A 46 4.85 4.50 -21.42
C PRO A 46 3.63 5.38 -21.80
N GLN A 47 2.59 4.78 -22.39
CA GLN A 47 1.38 5.48 -22.80
C GLN A 47 0.57 5.95 -21.60
N TYR A 48 0.48 5.15 -20.54
CA TYR A 48 -0.17 5.54 -19.29
C TYR A 48 0.56 6.73 -18.65
N VAL A 49 1.88 6.65 -18.54
CA VAL A 49 2.70 7.78 -18.05
C VAL A 49 2.49 9.04 -18.90
N ALA A 50 2.41 8.90 -20.23
CA ALA A 50 2.17 10.03 -21.12
C ALA A 50 0.79 10.69 -20.91
N ARG A 51 -0.28 9.92 -20.72
CA ARG A 51 -1.63 10.45 -20.46
C ARG A 51 -1.69 11.21 -19.13
N VAL A 52 -1.07 10.67 -18.08
CA VAL A 52 -0.99 11.35 -16.77
C VAL A 52 -0.12 12.60 -16.84
N ALA A 53 1.00 12.54 -17.59
CA ALA A 53 1.86 13.71 -17.81
C ALA A 53 1.13 14.83 -18.58
N ALA A 54 0.27 14.47 -19.56
CA ALA A 54 -0.55 15.44 -20.28
C ALA A 54 -1.57 16.12 -19.34
N ALA A 55 -2.24 15.35 -18.47
CA ALA A 55 -3.15 15.90 -17.47
C ALA A 55 -2.43 16.80 -16.44
N PHE A 56 -1.18 16.46 -16.09
CA PHE A 56 -0.34 17.31 -15.26
C PHE A 56 0.06 18.60 -15.97
N ALA A 57 0.35 18.55 -17.28
CA ALA A 57 0.69 19.72 -18.07
C ALA A 57 -0.51 20.68 -18.22
N ASN A 58 -1.71 20.12 -18.37
CA ASN A 58 -2.94 20.88 -18.54
C ASN A 58 -4.17 20.07 -18.10
N ASN A 59 -4.94 20.61 -17.15
CA ASN A 59 -6.18 20.00 -16.66
C ASN A 59 -7.42 20.20 -17.59
N GLY A 60 -7.22 20.62 -18.83
CA GLY A 60 -8.28 21.02 -19.75
C GLY A 60 -8.75 22.47 -19.60
N ARG A 61 -8.20 23.21 -18.61
CA ARG A 61 -8.47 24.65 -18.38
C ARG A 61 -7.19 25.49 -18.40
N GLY A 62 -6.09 24.94 -18.89
CA GLY A 62 -4.78 25.59 -18.94
C GLY A 62 -4.03 25.59 -17.60
N VAL A 63 -4.53 24.92 -16.56
CA VAL A 63 -3.85 24.87 -15.26
C VAL A 63 -2.93 23.66 -15.20
N ARG A 64 -1.65 23.93 -14.97
CA ARG A 64 -0.62 22.92 -14.78
C ARG A 64 -0.55 22.48 -13.32
N GLY A 65 -0.37 21.19 -13.08
CA GLY A 65 -0.16 20.62 -11.75
C GLY A 65 -1.44 20.49 -10.92
N ASP A 66 -2.62 20.54 -11.54
CA ASP A 66 -3.88 20.27 -10.85
C ASP A 66 -3.96 18.79 -10.44
N MET A 67 -3.72 18.54 -9.14
CA MET A 67 -3.69 17.19 -8.59
C MET A 67 -5.03 16.46 -8.71
N LYS A 68 -6.16 17.17 -8.76
CA LYS A 68 -7.47 16.54 -8.97
C LYS A 68 -7.55 15.94 -10.38
N ALA A 69 -7.08 16.68 -11.38
CA ALA A 69 -7.02 16.20 -12.76
C ALA A 69 -6.03 15.05 -12.93
N VAL A 70 -4.86 15.15 -12.29
CA VAL A 70 -3.83 14.09 -12.30
C VAL A 70 -4.36 12.79 -11.68
N LEU A 71 -4.95 12.85 -10.48
CA LEU A 71 -5.51 11.66 -9.82
C LEU A 71 -6.67 11.05 -10.63
N LYS A 72 -7.50 11.89 -11.26
CA LYS A 72 -8.54 11.42 -12.17
C LYS A 72 -7.95 10.71 -13.38
N ALA A 73 -6.90 11.25 -13.99
CA ALA A 73 -6.22 10.62 -15.12
C ALA A 73 -5.54 9.29 -14.73
N ILE A 74 -5.07 9.16 -13.49
CA ILE A 74 -4.55 7.90 -12.95
C ILE A 74 -5.67 6.88 -12.81
N TRP A 75 -6.71 7.16 -12.03
CA TRP A 75 -7.71 6.13 -11.71
C TRP A 75 -8.69 5.81 -12.85
N LEU A 76 -8.90 6.73 -13.79
CA LEU A 76 -9.77 6.53 -14.94
C LEU A 76 -9.02 6.19 -16.23
N ASP A 77 -7.73 5.85 -16.13
CA ASP A 77 -6.95 5.43 -17.27
C ASP A 77 -7.51 4.14 -17.90
N PRO A 78 -7.49 3.99 -19.24
CA PRO A 78 -7.94 2.76 -19.89
C PRO A 78 -7.30 1.47 -19.35
N GLU A 79 -6.03 1.51 -18.94
CA GLU A 79 -5.35 0.33 -18.36
C GLU A 79 -5.95 -0.06 -17.00
N VAL A 80 -6.41 0.91 -16.21
CA VAL A 80 -7.08 0.67 -14.93
C VAL A 80 -8.54 0.28 -15.13
N MET A 81 -9.25 0.98 -16.02
CA MET A 81 -10.67 0.73 -16.27
C MET A 81 -10.91 -0.64 -16.92
N ALA A 82 -9.96 -1.15 -17.70
CA ALA A 82 -9.98 -2.53 -18.20
C ALA A 82 -10.15 -3.55 -17.06
N VAL A 83 -9.48 -3.34 -15.91
CA VAL A 83 -9.63 -4.16 -14.69
C VAL A 83 -11.07 -4.14 -14.21
N THR A 84 -11.64 -2.94 -14.04
CA THR A 84 -12.98 -2.74 -13.48
C THR A 84 -14.07 -3.30 -14.39
N GLN A 85 -13.83 -3.34 -15.69
CA GLN A 85 -14.75 -3.89 -16.69
C GLN A 85 -14.62 -5.41 -16.86
N GLY A 86 -13.84 -6.09 -16.01
CA GLY A 86 -13.70 -7.54 -16.01
C GLY A 86 -12.88 -8.09 -17.18
N GLN A 87 -12.08 -7.25 -17.84
CA GLN A 87 -11.16 -7.71 -18.87
C GLN A 87 -10.01 -8.49 -18.22
N ALA A 88 -9.56 -9.56 -18.87
CA ALA A 88 -8.40 -10.30 -18.41
C ALA A 88 -7.18 -9.37 -18.38
N LEU A 89 -6.63 -9.18 -17.19
CA LEU A 89 -5.45 -8.34 -17.05
C LEU A 89 -4.23 -9.01 -17.66
N PRO A 90 -3.31 -8.21 -18.21
CA PRO A 90 -1.94 -8.66 -18.37
C PRO A 90 -1.42 -9.27 -17.05
N ASN A 91 -0.68 -10.39 -17.14
CA ASN A 91 -0.12 -11.09 -15.97
C ASN A 91 0.87 -10.24 -15.16
N ASP A 92 1.14 -9.02 -15.63
CA ASP A 92 2.17 -8.12 -15.17
C ASP A 92 1.59 -6.78 -14.66
N PHE A 93 0.26 -6.66 -14.63
CA PHE A 93 -0.45 -5.55 -14.02
C PHE A 93 -0.65 -5.75 -12.50
N GLY A 94 -0.41 -4.68 -11.75
CA GLY A 94 -0.59 -4.62 -10.30
C GLY A 94 0.72 -4.31 -9.58
N LYS A 95 0.69 -4.45 -8.26
CA LYS A 95 1.86 -4.22 -7.41
C LYS A 95 1.83 -5.04 -6.15
N LEU A 96 3.01 -5.25 -5.58
CA LEU A 96 3.09 -5.78 -4.22
C LEU A 96 2.53 -4.74 -3.25
N ARG A 97 1.55 -5.13 -2.42
CA ARG A 97 0.99 -4.23 -1.40
C ARG A 97 2.08 -3.91 -0.38
N GLU A 98 2.35 -2.63 -0.13
CA GLU A 98 3.37 -2.23 0.84
C GLU A 98 3.02 -2.75 2.25
N PRO A 99 4.00 -3.21 3.06
CA PRO A 99 3.74 -3.81 4.37
C PRO A 99 2.89 -2.93 5.29
N MET A 100 3.15 -1.62 5.33
CA MET A 100 2.35 -0.71 6.15
C MET A 100 0.93 -0.51 5.65
N LEU A 101 0.67 -0.64 4.34
CA LEU A 101 -0.69 -0.60 3.81
C LEU A 101 -1.49 -1.84 4.24
N ARG A 102 -0.84 -3.00 4.35
CA ARG A 102 -1.47 -4.23 4.87
C ARG A 102 -1.92 -4.04 6.33
N ILE A 103 -1.07 -3.44 7.15
CA ILE A 103 -1.37 -3.16 8.57
C ILE A 103 -2.44 -2.07 8.70
N ALA A 104 -2.35 -1.01 7.89
CA ALA A 104 -3.33 0.06 7.87
C ALA A 104 -4.72 -0.43 7.46
N GLN A 105 -4.81 -1.30 6.45
CA GLN A 105 -6.08 -1.90 6.03
C GLN A 105 -6.68 -2.77 7.12
N TRP A 106 -5.88 -3.64 7.76
CA TRP A 106 -6.33 -4.41 8.93
C TRP A 106 -6.86 -3.48 10.03
N GLY A 107 -6.11 -2.43 10.37
CA GLY A 107 -6.52 -1.48 11.39
C GLY A 107 -7.81 -0.72 11.05
N ALA A 108 -7.98 -0.31 9.80
CA ALA A 108 -9.19 0.39 9.33
C ALA A 108 -10.43 -0.53 9.29
N THR A 109 -10.24 -1.77 8.84
CA THR A 109 -11.30 -2.78 8.69
C THR A 109 -11.80 -3.23 10.06
N PHE A 110 -10.88 -3.61 10.95
CA PHE A 110 -11.19 -4.17 12.28
C PHE A 110 -11.05 -3.14 13.40
N LYS A 111 -11.17 -1.84 13.10
CA LYS A 111 -11.21 -0.75 14.10
C LYS A 111 -10.13 -0.88 15.17
N ALA A 112 -8.89 -1.10 14.72
CA ALA A 112 -7.78 -1.37 15.61
C ALA A 112 -7.56 -0.23 16.60
N ARG A 113 -7.34 -0.60 17.86
CA ARG A 113 -7.19 0.33 18.97
C ARG A 113 -6.13 -0.17 19.94
N LYS A 114 -5.60 0.74 20.75
CA LYS A 114 -4.68 0.38 21.83
C LYS A 114 -5.37 -0.59 22.79
N LYS A 115 -4.67 -1.66 23.15
CA LYS A 115 -5.12 -2.66 24.13
C LYS A 115 -5.31 -2.00 25.49
N ALA A 116 -6.46 -2.25 26.12
CA ALA A 116 -6.71 -1.80 27.50
C ALA A 116 -5.64 -2.36 28.43
N GLY A 117 -5.10 -1.53 29.33
CA GLY A 117 -4.02 -1.92 30.26
C GLY A 117 -2.63 -2.00 29.64
N SER A 118 -2.44 -1.66 28.36
CA SER A 118 -1.11 -1.61 27.75
C SER A 118 -0.24 -0.51 28.38
N THR A 119 0.89 -0.90 28.98
CA THR A 119 1.90 0.01 29.56
C THR A 119 2.71 0.77 28.51
N SER A 120 2.73 0.29 27.26
CA SER A 120 3.43 0.96 26.17
C SER A 120 2.90 2.37 25.92
N ARG A 121 3.80 3.35 25.75
CA ARG A 121 3.43 4.73 25.40
C ARG A 121 2.97 4.85 23.95
N LEU A 122 3.39 3.93 23.08
CA LEU A 122 3.05 3.94 21.66
C LEU A 122 1.71 3.24 21.42
N SER A 123 0.88 3.82 20.55
CA SER A 123 -0.36 3.17 20.12
C SER A 123 -0.06 1.94 19.25
N TYR A 124 0.90 2.04 18.32
CA TYR A 124 1.34 0.95 17.45
C TYR A 124 2.85 0.66 17.64
N PRO A 125 3.30 -0.60 17.50
CA PRO A 125 4.70 -0.97 17.69
C PRO A 125 5.56 -0.62 16.45
N LEU A 126 5.50 0.64 16.00
CA LEU A 126 6.11 1.09 14.75
C LEU A 126 7.62 0.80 14.65
N PRO A 127 8.44 0.99 15.70
CA PRO A 127 9.86 0.65 15.61
C PRO A 127 10.14 -0.83 15.33
N LEU A 128 9.29 -1.74 15.83
CA LEU A 128 9.42 -3.18 15.57
C LEU A 128 9.13 -3.50 14.11
N PHE A 129 8.15 -2.84 13.50
CA PHE A 129 7.84 -3.02 12.09
C PHE A 129 9.01 -2.66 11.16
N MET A 130 9.88 -1.73 11.56
CA MET A 130 11.10 -1.48 10.80
C MET A 130 11.98 -2.73 10.68
N GLN A 131 12.16 -3.44 11.81
CA GLN A 131 12.99 -4.62 11.89
C GLN A 131 12.30 -5.82 11.25
N GLU A 132 10.99 -5.94 11.47
CA GLU A 132 10.21 -7.11 11.08
C GLU A 132 9.81 -7.10 9.60
N ILE A 133 9.40 -5.96 9.06
CA ILE A 133 8.80 -5.86 7.72
C ILE A 133 9.42 -4.73 6.87
N GLY A 134 10.55 -4.17 7.32
CA GLY A 134 11.35 -3.22 6.55
C GLY A 134 10.71 -1.84 6.34
N GLN A 135 9.60 -1.54 7.02
CA GLN A 135 8.87 -0.30 6.80
C GLN A 135 8.10 0.14 8.06
N HIS A 136 8.19 1.42 8.41
CA HIS A 136 7.22 2.09 9.28
C HIS A 136 7.15 3.59 8.97
N PRO A 137 6.03 4.28 9.29
CA PRO A 137 5.83 5.68 8.91
C PRO A 137 6.92 6.61 9.44
N LEU A 138 7.24 7.65 8.66
CA LEU A 138 8.19 8.71 9.02
C LEU A 138 9.66 8.27 9.21
N ASN A 139 10.03 7.07 8.75
CA ASN A 139 11.39 6.54 8.86
C ASN A 139 11.96 6.11 7.51
N SER A 140 11.87 6.98 6.52
CA SER A 140 12.45 6.72 5.21
C SER A 140 13.99 6.67 5.31
N PRO A 141 14.66 5.65 4.74
CA PRO A 141 16.11 5.59 4.70
C PRO A 141 16.73 6.53 3.64
N SER A 142 15.92 7.09 2.73
CA SER A 142 16.43 7.93 1.63
C SER A 142 15.43 8.99 1.15
N VAL A 143 15.88 9.90 0.28
CA VAL A 143 15.00 10.85 -0.43
C VAL A 143 14.05 10.18 -1.43
N PHE A 144 14.30 8.92 -1.80
CA PHE A 144 13.45 8.13 -2.69
C PHE A 144 12.41 7.29 -1.94
N ASN A 145 12.24 7.53 -0.64
CA ASN A 145 11.45 6.71 0.27
C ASN A 145 12.12 5.34 0.57
N PHE A 146 11.33 4.33 0.96
CA PHE A 146 11.80 2.98 1.30
C PHE A 146 12.41 2.17 0.15
N PHE A 147 12.06 2.49 -1.10
CA PHE A 147 12.49 1.73 -2.27
C PHE A 147 12.60 2.61 -3.51
N ARG A 148 13.46 2.21 -4.44
CA ARG A 148 13.78 2.98 -5.64
C ARG A 148 12.71 2.76 -6.71
N PRO A 149 12.19 3.81 -7.34
CA PRO A 149 11.13 3.68 -8.34
C PRO A 149 11.50 2.87 -9.59
N GLY A 150 12.79 2.79 -9.90
CA GLY A 150 13.33 2.02 -11.02
C GLY A 150 13.84 0.64 -10.63
N TYR A 151 13.60 0.16 -9.40
CA TYR A 151 14.10 -1.15 -8.97
C TYR A 151 13.45 -2.27 -9.76
N VAL A 152 14.28 -3.20 -10.23
CA VAL A 152 13.93 -4.41 -10.97
C VAL A 152 14.48 -5.58 -10.16
N PRO A 153 13.63 -6.52 -9.68
CA PRO A 153 14.10 -7.63 -8.86
C PRO A 153 15.02 -8.56 -9.65
N PRO A 154 16.30 -8.73 -9.25
CA PRO A 154 17.26 -9.53 -9.99
C PRO A 154 16.86 -11.01 -9.97
N GLN A 155 17.33 -11.78 -10.97
CA GLN A 155 17.10 -13.24 -11.06
C GLN A 155 15.60 -13.64 -11.11
N THR A 156 14.73 -12.75 -11.57
CA THR A 156 13.29 -13.02 -11.74
C THR A 156 12.86 -12.90 -13.19
N ALA A 157 11.67 -13.41 -13.51
CA ALA A 157 11.03 -13.17 -14.82
C ALA A 157 10.81 -11.68 -15.10
N MET A 158 10.70 -10.84 -14.06
CA MET A 158 10.60 -9.39 -14.21
C MET A 158 11.91 -8.80 -14.73
N ALA A 159 13.07 -9.26 -14.24
CA ALA A 159 14.38 -8.81 -14.74
C ALA A 159 14.57 -9.11 -16.23
N THR A 160 14.21 -10.31 -16.68
CA THR A 160 14.28 -10.68 -18.11
C THR A 160 13.45 -9.75 -19.01
N ARG A 161 12.38 -9.16 -18.46
CA ARG A 161 11.47 -8.26 -19.18
C ARG A 161 11.72 -6.77 -18.89
N GLY A 162 12.73 -6.43 -18.08
CA GLY A 162 12.99 -5.04 -17.66
C GLY A 162 11.85 -4.42 -16.82
N MET A 163 11.07 -5.24 -16.13
CA MET A 163 9.89 -4.81 -15.40
C MET A 163 10.23 -4.28 -14.01
N THR A 164 9.82 -3.04 -13.77
CA THR A 164 10.00 -2.39 -12.47
C THR A 164 9.03 -2.95 -11.44
N ALA A 165 9.55 -3.36 -10.29
CA ALA A 165 8.76 -3.78 -9.14
C ALA A 165 9.34 -3.18 -7.85
N PRO A 166 9.19 -1.86 -7.63
CA PRO A 166 9.90 -1.13 -6.59
C PRO A 166 9.76 -1.73 -5.19
N GLU A 167 8.56 -2.16 -4.84
CA GLU A 167 8.21 -2.70 -3.53
C GLU A 167 8.98 -3.98 -3.17
N PHE A 168 9.47 -4.73 -4.16
CA PHE A 168 10.28 -5.92 -3.93
C PHE A 168 11.69 -5.60 -3.40
N GLN A 169 12.13 -4.34 -3.44
CA GLN A 169 13.43 -3.96 -2.88
C GLN A 169 13.53 -4.16 -1.37
N ILE A 170 12.39 -4.10 -0.67
CA ILE A 170 12.28 -4.34 0.77
C ILE A 170 11.63 -5.69 1.07
N LEU A 171 11.49 -6.55 0.06
CA LEU A 171 10.98 -7.91 0.19
C LEU A 171 12.14 -8.90 0.05
N ASP A 172 12.37 -9.65 1.12
CA ASP A 172 13.35 -10.72 1.20
C ASP A 172 12.75 -11.90 1.99
N GLU A 173 13.50 -13.00 2.07
CA GLU A 173 13.06 -14.21 2.77
C GLU A 173 12.70 -13.93 4.24
N TYR A 174 13.46 -13.06 4.91
CA TYR A 174 13.25 -12.71 6.31
C TYR A 174 11.93 -11.94 6.50
N THR A 175 11.71 -10.88 5.73
CA THR A 175 10.52 -10.04 5.80
C THR A 175 9.25 -10.80 5.39
N VAL A 176 9.35 -11.78 4.48
CA VAL A 176 8.22 -12.67 4.14
C VAL A 176 7.82 -13.52 5.35
N ALA A 177 8.76 -14.22 5.98
CA ALA A 177 8.48 -15.04 7.15
C ALA A 177 8.01 -14.19 8.35
N SER A 178 8.66 -13.06 8.56
CA SER A 178 8.35 -12.12 9.62
C SER A 178 6.97 -11.47 9.45
N TYR A 179 6.55 -11.14 8.22
CA TYR A 179 5.20 -10.64 7.96
C TYR A 179 4.11 -11.61 8.45
N ILE A 180 4.31 -12.92 8.23
CA ILE A 180 3.36 -13.95 8.71
C ILE A 180 3.26 -13.91 10.24
N ASN A 181 4.40 -13.77 10.94
CA ASN A 181 4.43 -13.64 12.40
C ASN A 181 3.72 -12.37 12.87
N VAL A 182 3.99 -11.23 12.23
CA VAL A 182 3.35 -9.95 12.54
C VAL A 182 1.83 -10.04 12.40
N VAL A 183 1.32 -10.61 11.30
CA VAL A 183 -0.13 -10.78 11.11
C VAL A 183 -0.72 -11.72 12.17
N SER A 184 -0.06 -12.85 12.45
CA SER A 184 -0.51 -13.79 13.49
C SER A 184 -0.66 -13.10 14.85
N GLU A 185 0.34 -12.30 15.24
CA GLU A 185 0.37 -11.61 16.53
C GLU A 185 -0.61 -10.44 16.61
N LEU A 186 -0.77 -9.67 15.52
CA LEU A 186 -1.78 -8.61 15.43
C LEU A 186 -3.19 -9.19 15.56
N VAL A 187 -3.49 -10.24 14.79
CA VAL A 187 -4.82 -10.83 14.75
C VAL A 187 -5.17 -11.53 16.07
N ARG A 188 -4.17 -12.07 16.78
CA ARG A 188 -4.33 -12.76 18.07
C ARG A 188 -4.26 -11.85 19.30
N ASP A 189 -4.17 -10.54 19.13
CA ASP A 189 -4.09 -9.55 20.22
C ASP A 189 -2.85 -9.72 21.13
N PHE A 190 -1.75 -10.26 20.56
CA PHE A 190 -0.46 -10.46 21.25
C PHE A 190 0.40 -9.19 21.28
N ARG A 191 0.05 -8.18 20.46
CA ARG A 191 0.68 -6.85 20.49
C ARG A 191 -0.10 -5.90 21.41
N GLN A 192 0.41 -4.69 21.57
CA GLN A 192 -0.24 -3.58 22.28
C GLN A 192 -1.46 -2.99 21.56
N VAL A 193 -1.80 -3.52 20.38
CA VAL A 193 -2.97 -3.16 19.57
C VAL A 193 -3.87 -4.37 19.46
N VAL A 194 -5.18 -4.13 19.48
CA VAL A 194 -6.20 -5.17 19.30
C VAL A 194 -7.14 -4.81 18.17
N GLY A 195 -7.62 -5.83 17.47
CA GLY A 195 -8.71 -5.72 16.50
C GLY A 195 -10.08 -5.91 17.15
N ASP A 196 -11.09 -5.27 16.59
CA ASP A 196 -12.50 -5.51 16.84
C ASP A 196 -13.04 -6.52 15.83
N TYR A 197 -13.43 -7.70 16.31
CA TYR A 197 -14.00 -8.76 15.48
C TYR A 197 -15.50 -8.98 15.74
N SER A 198 -16.16 -8.05 16.42
CA SER A 198 -17.58 -8.18 16.80
C SER A 198 -18.50 -8.41 15.59
N ARG A 199 -18.14 -7.90 14.41
CA ARG A 199 -18.90 -8.08 13.17
C ARG A 199 -18.73 -9.48 12.57
N GLU A 200 -17.56 -10.07 12.72
CA GLU A 200 -17.18 -11.37 12.16
C GLU A 200 -17.57 -12.53 13.10
N MET A 201 -17.63 -12.28 14.41
CA MET A 201 -17.98 -13.29 15.42
C MET A 201 -19.32 -14.01 15.13
N PRO A 202 -20.42 -13.35 14.73
CA PRO A 202 -21.65 -14.02 14.33
C PRO A 202 -21.53 -14.94 13.11
N MET A 203 -20.50 -14.75 12.28
CA MET A 203 -20.25 -15.56 11.08
C MET A 203 -19.33 -16.75 11.38
N ALA A 204 -18.83 -16.90 12.62
CA ALA A 204 -17.88 -17.95 12.97
C ALA A 204 -18.45 -19.36 12.74
N ASP A 205 -19.76 -19.55 12.92
CA ASP A 205 -20.43 -20.84 12.73
C ASP A 205 -20.73 -21.13 11.24
N GLU A 206 -20.53 -20.15 10.35
CA GLU A 206 -20.71 -20.25 8.90
C GLU A 206 -19.40 -19.90 8.15
N PRO A 207 -18.38 -20.78 8.12
CA PRO A 207 -17.06 -20.45 7.58
C PRO A 207 -17.05 -19.92 6.14
N SER A 208 -17.89 -20.45 5.25
CA SER A 208 -18.02 -19.95 3.87
C SER A 208 -18.51 -18.49 3.84
N ARG A 209 -19.48 -18.14 4.69
CA ARG A 209 -20.00 -16.77 4.81
C ARG A 209 -18.96 -15.82 5.38
N LEU A 210 -18.22 -16.26 6.40
CA LEU A 210 -17.10 -15.51 6.97
C LEU A 210 -16.02 -15.23 5.92
N VAL A 211 -15.58 -16.26 5.18
CA VAL A 211 -14.53 -16.09 4.16
C VAL A 211 -15.02 -15.23 2.99
N ALA A 212 -16.29 -15.32 2.59
CA ALA A 212 -16.87 -14.43 1.58
C ALA A 212 -16.87 -12.96 2.04
N HIS A 213 -17.21 -12.70 3.31
CA HIS A 213 -17.11 -11.36 3.89
C HIS A 213 -15.67 -10.84 3.88
N LEU A 214 -14.70 -11.66 4.32
CA LEU A 214 -13.29 -11.28 4.33
C LEU A 214 -12.72 -11.09 2.93
N ASN A 215 -13.14 -11.89 1.94
CA ASN A 215 -12.77 -11.72 0.54
C ASN A 215 -13.18 -10.34 0.03
N LEU A 216 -14.38 -9.87 0.36
CA LEU A 216 -14.82 -8.53 -0.01
C LEU A 216 -13.99 -7.45 0.69
N MET A 217 -13.80 -7.57 2.01
CA MET A 217 -13.18 -6.50 2.81
C MET A 217 -11.66 -6.37 2.61
N LEU A 218 -10.96 -7.49 2.40
CA LEU A 218 -9.49 -7.52 2.38
C LEU A 218 -8.92 -7.61 0.96
N THR A 219 -9.60 -8.34 0.08
CA THR A 219 -9.14 -8.64 -1.29
C THR A 219 -10.04 -8.06 -2.38
N GLY A 220 -11.09 -7.31 -2.03
CA GLY A 220 -11.99 -6.70 -3.03
C GLY A 220 -12.74 -7.73 -3.89
N GLY A 221 -12.92 -8.95 -3.39
CA GLY A 221 -13.56 -10.05 -4.15
C GLY A 221 -12.60 -10.88 -5.01
N GLN A 222 -11.30 -10.59 -5.02
CA GLN A 222 -10.34 -11.21 -5.94
C GLN A 222 -9.75 -12.56 -5.47
N LEU A 223 -10.17 -13.09 -4.31
CA LEU A 223 -9.66 -14.37 -3.82
C LEU A 223 -10.06 -15.50 -4.78
N SER A 224 -9.10 -16.31 -5.23
CA SER A 224 -9.40 -17.45 -6.11
C SER A 224 -10.26 -18.49 -5.40
N GLN A 225 -11.11 -19.22 -6.15
CA GLN A 225 -11.94 -20.30 -5.59
C GLN A 225 -11.11 -21.34 -4.83
N ARG A 226 -9.92 -21.67 -5.36
CA ARG A 226 -8.97 -22.60 -4.71
C ARG A 226 -8.55 -22.11 -3.32
N ASN A 227 -8.18 -20.84 -3.19
CA ASN A 227 -7.75 -20.29 -1.90
C ASN A 227 -8.94 -20.03 -0.99
N PHE A 228 -10.10 -19.64 -1.53
CA PHE A 228 -11.36 -19.57 -0.80
C PHE A 228 -11.67 -20.91 -0.10
N ASP A 229 -11.73 -22.02 -0.86
CA ASP A 229 -12.06 -23.34 -0.33
C ASP A 229 -11.03 -23.82 0.71
N ARG A 230 -9.74 -23.52 0.50
CA ARG A 230 -8.67 -23.84 1.45
C ARG A 230 -8.86 -23.12 2.78
N ILE A 231 -9.22 -21.84 2.75
CA ILE A 231 -9.41 -21.04 3.96
C ILE A 231 -10.67 -21.50 4.69
N VAL A 232 -11.75 -21.80 3.96
CA VAL A 232 -12.98 -22.38 4.53
C VAL A 232 -12.67 -23.68 5.26
N ARG A 233 -11.98 -24.63 4.63
CA ARG A 233 -11.59 -25.91 5.26
C ARG A 233 -10.71 -25.69 6.51
N ALA A 234 -9.78 -24.75 6.46
CA ALA A 234 -8.93 -24.43 7.61
C ALA A 234 -9.73 -23.84 8.78
N ALA A 235 -10.73 -23.01 8.50
CA ALA A 235 -11.64 -22.47 9.51
C ALA A 235 -12.56 -23.55 10.09
N GLU A 236 -13.10 -24.45 9.25
CA GLU A 236 -13.93 -25.58 9.66
C GLU A 236 -13.20 -26.55 10.60
N ALA A 237 -11.91 -26.78 10.36
CA ALA A 237 -11.08 -27.65 11.19
C ALA A 237 -10.95 -27.19 12.65
N ILE A 238 -11.24 -25.91 12.94
CA ILE A 238 -11.27 -25.39 14.32
C ILE A 238 -12.64 -25.71 14.91
N ALA A 239 -12.72 -26.72 15.77
CA ALA A 239 -13.96 -27.06 16.48
C ALA A 239 -14.43 -25.90 17.38
N VAL A 240 -15.69 -25.48 17.21
CA VAL A 240 -16.32 -24.46 18.06
C VAL A 240 -16.94 -25.13 19.28
N LYS A 241 -16.40 -24.79 20.46
CA LYS A 241 -16.84 -25.29 21.77
C LYS A 241 -17.31 -24.17 22.70
N ASP A 242 -16.84 -22.96 22.45
CA ASP A 242 -17.00 -21.79 23.29
C ASP A 242 -16.73 -20.51 22.47
N GLU A 243 -16.85 -19.35 23.11
CA GLU A 243 -16.56 -18.06 22.46
C GLU A 243 -15.09 -17.92 22.03
N ALA A 244 -14.16 -18.49 22.81
CA ALA A 244 -12.73 -18.42 22.52
C ALA A 244 -12.36 -19.16 21.22
N SER A 245 -12.94 -20.34 21.00
CA SER A 245 -12.77 -21.13 19.77
C SER A 245 -13.45 -20.47 18.57
N ARG A 246 -14.63 -19.83 18.73
CA ARG A 246 -15.22 -18.96 17.69
C ARG A 246 -14.27 -17.84 17.30
N LYS A 247 -13.73 -17.12 18.29
CA LYS A 247 -12.76 -16.04 18.05
C LYS A 247 -11.50 -16.57 17.36
N ASN A 248 -11.01 -17.74 17.75
CA ASN A 248 -9.86 -18.37 17.10
C ASN A 248 -10.14 -18.71 15.62
N ARG A 249 -11.35 -19.20 15.30
CA ARG A 249 -11.76 -19.46 13.92
C ARG A 249 -11.79 -18.18 13.08
N VAL A 250 -12.39 -17.10 13.58
CA VAL A 250 -12.40 -15.78 12.93
C VAL A 250 -10.98 -15.29 12.68
N ARG A 251 -10.14 -15.33 13.70
CA ARG A 251 -8.72 -14.94 13.62
C ARG A 251 -7.95 -15.75 12.58
N THR A 252 -8.16 -17.07 12.52
CA THR A 252 -7.51 -17.92 11.52
C THR A 252 -7.95 -17.56 10.10
N ALA A 253 -9.23 -17.29 9.87
CA ALA A 253 -9.72 -16.87 8.56
C ALA A 253 -9.09 -15.53 8.14
N ILE A 254 -9.05 -14.53 9.04
CA ILE A 254 -8.42 -13.22 8.79
C ILE A 254 -6.93 -13.39 8.46
N PHE A 255 -6.21 -14.15 9.29
CA PHE A 255 -4.78 -14.45 9.09
C PHE A 255 -4.53 -15.08 7.72
N MET A 256 -5.28 -16.11 7.36
CA MET A 256 -5.08 -16.83 6.10
C MET A 256 -5.38 -15.94 4.88
N VAL A 257 -6.42 -15.10 4.94
CA VAL A 257 -6.70 -14.13 3.86
C VAL A 257 -5.57 -13.11 3.74
N MET A 258 -5.11 -12.53 4.84
CA MET A 258 -4.02 -11.54 4.84
C MET A 258 -2.66 -12.10 4.41
N CYS A 259 -2.47 -13.42 4.49
CA CYS A 259 -1.27 -14.12 4.02
C CYS A 259 -1.44 -14.73 2.62
N SER A 260 -2.60 -14.57 1.98
CA SER A 260 -2.84 -15.08 0.62
C SER A 260 -2.12 -14.23 -0.45
N PRO A 261 -1.67 -14.82 -1.56
CA PRO A 261 -1.10 -14.08 -2.69
C PRO A 261 -2.04 -12.99 -3.23
N GLU A 262 -3.34 -13.26 -3.28
CA GLU A 262 -4.38 -12.33 -3.77
C GLU A 262 -4.59 -11.13 -2.84
N TYR A 263 -4.17 -11.22 -1.57
CA TYR A 263 -4.10 -10.06 -0.67
C TYR A 263 -2.77 -9.32 -0.78
N ILE A 264 -1.68 -10.10 -0.86
CA ILE A 264 -0.31 -9.56 -0.89
C ILE A 264 -0.05 -8.77 -2.18
N VAL A 265 -0.65 -9.19 -3.31
CA VAL A 265 -0.60 -8.49 -4.59
C VAL A 265 -1.90 -7.71 -4.78
N GLN A 266 -1.77 -6.41 -5.04
CA GLN A 266 -2.89 -5.52 -5.38
C GLN A 266 -3.01 -5.43 -6.90
N LYS A 267 -4.22 -5.68 -7.42
CA LYS A 267 -4.59 -5.54 -8.83
C LYS A 267 -5.81 -4.64 -8.98
#